data_AF-A0A7C6HDW7-F1
#
_entry.id   AF-A0A7C6HDW7-F1
#
_cell.length_a   1.000
_cell.length_b   1.000
_cell.length_c   1.000
_cell.angle_alpha   90.00
_cell.angle_beta   90.00
_cell.angle_gamma   90.00
#
_symmetry.space_group_name_H-M   'P 1'
#
loop_
_entity.id
_entity.type
_entity.pdbx_description
1 polymer ?
#
loop_
_entity_poly.entity_id
_entity_poly.type
_entity_poly.pdbx_seq_one_letter_code
_entity_poly.pdbx_strand_id
1 'polypeptide(L)'
;MNDGIMAQVFDFFAEIFAGLDSGYLFFGGPAEIIRYVVDILLITFLTFQLIKLLRQTRAWQLLQGLSLIVIFTLVCSLFGLEMVSFLFNRMLYVIAIAFVVIFQPELRRALETVGLKSFSTFSNAFIQEDPSENEDVTAMIDNIVYATNAMAKTYTGALIIIERNSKLGELLEQENVVFLDSSVNSPMLESIFYKGSPLHDGAVLIRNTRIVAARCHVPLSDTGHTLVNFGTRHRAAVGASEMGDAVAIAVSEERGKVSLAIHGCLYEMKNGEDLRKNLLSVFGMNSVAGRLVRRIRYERNNLRKKKQEGSVPANETSTAIDSDNKDVIRNMGEKVDTVAASGVCAVSSADSASTKRKSVFHLFNGNKSTSTYNRMNTSHKVLYILLSFFISLGLWMYIQINNNPVVEKTLSVPLFFESESVLEENGLETNFNYESVTILIVGRKSVLDNLQSADMIASVDYLQVTGPGVYSIPIDISSNKNVYYRLESQDPETISVVIYPKTIT
;
A
#
# COMPACT_ATOMS: atom_id res chain seq x y z
N MET A 1 3.47 -39.44 -11.64
CA MET A 1 2.18 -38.74 -11.85
C MET A 1 2.43 -37.30 -11.47
N ASN A 2 2.22 -36.36 -12.39
CA ASN A 2 2.50 -34.95 -12.12
C ASN A 2 1.25 -34.38 -11.47
N ASP A 3 1.24 -34.32 -10.14
CA ASP A 3 0.11 -33.78 -9.40
C ASP A 3 -0.13 -32.35 -9.90
N GLY A 4 -1.37 -32.10 -10.32
CA GLY A 4 -1.76 -30.81 -10.88
C GLY A 4 -1.43 -29.68 -9.91
N ILE A 5 -1.24 -28.46 -10.43
CA ILE A 5 -0.98 -27.26 -9.60
C ILE A 5 -1.98 -27.15 -8.44
N MET A 6 -3.23 -27.56 -8.65
CA MET A 6 -4.27 -27.56 -7.62
C MET A 6 -4.07 -28.62 -6.53
N ALA A 7 -3.58 -29.82 -6.87
CA ALA A 7 -3.28 -30.85 -5.88
C ALA A 7 -2.13 -30.38 -4.97
N GLN A 8 -1.08 -29.78 -5.55
CA GLN A 8 0.01 -29.17 -4.78
C GLN A 8 -0.48 -28.07 -3.82
N VAL A 9 -1.47 -27.27 -4.23
CA VAL A 9 -2.09 -26.26 -3.36
C VAL A 9 -2.87 -26.91 -2.21
N PHE A 10 -3.60 -28.00 -2.46
CA PHE A 10 -4.30 -28.73 -1.40
C PHE A 10 -3.33 -29.40 -0.42
N ASP A 11 -2.28 -30.04 -0.92
CA ASP A 11 -1.25 -30.67 -0.10
C ASP A 11 -0.54 -29.63 0.77
N PHE A 12 -0.24 -28.46 0.21
CA PHE A 12 0.27 -27.31 0.97
C PHE A 12 -0.65 -26.91 2.13
N PHE A 13 -1.97 -26.81 1.90
CA PHE A 13 -2.90 -26.48 2.98
C PHE A 13 -3.01 -27.62 4.00
N ALA A 14 -2.94 -28.88 3.56
CA ALA A 14 -2.97 -30.04 4.45
C ALA A 14 -1.72 -30.08 5.35
N GLU A 15 -0.53 -29.82 4.81
CA GLU A 15 0.72 -29.69 5.58
C GLU A 15 0.65 -28.52 6.58
N ILE A 16 0.05 -27.40 6.17
CA ILE A 16 -0.23 -26.27 7.06
C ILE A 16 -1.10 -26.69 8.24
N PHE A 17 -2.22 -27.39 7.98
CA PHE A 17 -3.11 -27.85 9.05
C PHE A 17 -2.45 -28.91 9.93
N ALA A 18 -1.68 -29.83 9.37
CA ALA A 18 -0.92 -30.83 10.12
C ALA A 18 0.14 -30.19 11.03
N GLY A 19 0.82 -29.13 10.57
CA GLY A 19 1.77 -28.37 11.38
C GLY A 19 1.11 -27.69 12.58
N LEU A 20 -0.15 -27.25 12.45
CA LEU A 20 -0.95 -26.66 13.53
C LEU A 20 -1.30 -27.67 14.65
N ASP A 21 -1.40 -28.96 14.32
CA ASP A 21 -1.71 -30.03 15.27
C ASP A 21 -0.58 -30.27 16.29
N SER A 22 0.64 -29.83 15.98
CA SER A 22 1.78 -29.86 16.91
C SER A 22 1.65 -28.90 18.11
N GLY A 23 0.60 -28.06 18.13
CA GLY A 23 0.16 -27.33 19.32
C GLY A 23 1.16 -26.32 19.87
N TYR A 24 1.33 -26.27 21.19
CA TYR A 24 2.17 -25.28 21.89
C TYR A 24 3.66 -25.33 21.49
N LEU A 25 4.15 -26.49 21.04
CA LEU A 25 5.53 -26.66 20.56
C LEU A 25 5.81 -25.84 19.30
N PHE A 26 4.79 -25.56 18.49
CA PHE A 26 4.90 -24.80 17.26
C PHE A 26 5.23 -23.32 17.52
N PHE A 27 4.65 -22.74 18.57
CA PHE A 27 4.75 -21.31 18.88
C PHE A 27 5.96 -20.94 19.74
N GLY A 28 6.59 -21.92 20.39
CA GLY A 28 7.80 -21.72 21.20
C GLY A 28 7.55 -20.85 22.43
N GLY A 29 8.61 -20.17 22.90
CA GLY A 29 8.56 -19.37 24.12
C GLY A 29 7.88 -18.00 23.97
N PRO A 30 7.52 -17.32 25.08
CA PRO A 30 6.88 -16.00 25.06
C PRO A 30 7.64 -14.94 24.25
N ALA A 31 8.98 -14.97 24.30
CA ALA A 31 9.82 -14.06 23.53
C ALA A 31 9.74 -14.31 22.01
N GLU A 32 9.58 -15.57 21.59
CA GLU A 32 9.40 -15.93 20.19
C GLU A 32 8.03 -15.50 19.68
N ILE A 33 6.99 -15.69 20.51
CA ILE A 33 5.63 -15.21 20.19
C ILE A 33 5.63 -13.70 19.93
N ILE A 34 6.32 -12.91 20.75
CA ILE A 34 6.44 -11.46 20.53
C ILE A 34 7.13 -11.16 19.20
N ARG A 35 8.23 -11.86 18.87
CA ARG A 35 8.92 -11.70 17.57
C ARG A 35 8.00 -12.04 16.40
N TYR A 36 7.25 -13.14 16.48
CA TYR A 36 6.30 -13.55 15.46
C TYR A 36 5.17 -12.52 15.28
N VAL A 37 4.64 -11.96 16.37
CA VAL A 37 3.63 -10.90 16.31
C VAL A 37 4.19 -9.66 15.60
N VAL A 38 5.41 -9.24 15.93
CA VAL A 38 6.07 -8.10 15.27
C VAL A 38 6.29 -8.37 13.78
N ASP A 39 6.78 -9.55 13.42
CA ASP A 39 7.01 -9.95 12.02
C ASP A 39 5.71 -9.96 11.22
N ILE A 40 4.65 -10.59 11.74
CA ILE A 40 3.33 -10.64 11.08
C ILE A 40 2.76 -9.24 10.93
N LEU A 41 2.89 -8.36 11.93
CA LEU A 41 2.43 -6.97 11.82
C LEU A 41 3.20 -6.18 10.76
N LEU A 42 4.52 -6.35 10.69
CA LEU A 42 5.37 -5.69 9.71
C LEU A 42 5.01 -6.14 8.29
N ILE A 43 4.92 -7.44 8.05
CA ILE A 43 4.54 -7.99 6.75
C ILE A 43 3.10 -7.57 6.40
N THR A 44 2.16 -7.61 7.35
CA THR A 44 0.79 -7.11 7.15
C THR A 44 0.78 -5.65 6.71
N PHE A 45 1.61 -4.80 7.30
CA PHE A 45 1.73 -3.40 6.90
C PHE A 45 2.28 -3.26 5.48
N LEU A 46 3.35 -3.99 5.13
CA LEU A 46 3.92 -4.00 3.78
C LEU A 46 2.91 -4.49 2.74
N THR A 47 2.25 -5.61 3.00
CA THR A 47 1.23 -6.20 2.12
C THR A 47 0.03 -5.27 1.96
N PHE A 48 -0.41 -4.61 3.03
CA PHE A 48 -1.47 -3.60 2.95
C PHE A 48 -1.08 -2.43 2.06
N GLN A 49 0.16 -1.95 2.17
CA GLN A 49 0.68 -0.88 1.34
C GLN A 49 0.78 -1.30 -0.13
N LEU A 50 1.19 -2.55 -0.40
CA LEU A 50 1.21 -3.13 -1.75
C LEU A 50 -0.19 -3.21 -2.36
N ILE A 51 -1.17 -3.77 -1.63
CA ILE A 51 -2.56 -3.86 -2.09
C ILE A 51 -3.14 -2.46 -2.36
N LYS A 52 -2.85 -1.49 -1.49
CA LYS A 52 -3.28 -0.09 -1.67
C LYS A 52 -2.72 0.52 -2.95
N LEU A 53 -1.48 0.17 -3.33
CA LEU A 53 -0.83 0.61 -4.58
C LEU A 53 -1.47 -0.06 -5.80
N LEU A 54 -1.69 -1.38 -5.75
CA LEU A 54 -2.23 -2.16 -6.86
C LEU A 54 -3.69 -1.83 -7.16
N ARG A 55 -4.49 -1.47 -6.16
CA ARG A 55 -5.94 -1.27 -6.33
C ARG A 55 -6.32 -0.23 -7.40
N GLN A 56 -5.49 0.79 -7.61
CA GLN A 56 -5.78 1.83 -8.61
C GLN A 56 -5.28 1.48 -10.02
N THR A 57 -4.74 0.28 -10.20
CA THR A 57 -4.19 -0.19 -11.46
C THR A 57 -5.12 -1.19 -12.13
N ARG A 58 -5.00 -1.35 -13.44
CA ARG A 58 -5.66 -2.42 -14.20
C ARG A 58 -5.32 -3.83 -13.67
N ALA A 59 -4.16 -3.98 -13.02
CA ALA A 59 -3.74 -5.23 -12.40
C ALA A 59 -4.72 -5.73 -11.32
N TRP A 60 -5.42 -4.82 -10.62
CA TRP A 60 -6.40 -5.22 -9.61
C TRP A 60 -7.62 -5.95 -10.22
N GLN A 61 -8.11 -5.48 -11.37
CA GLN A 61 -9.23 -6.12 -12.07
C GLN A 61 -8.83 -7.51 -12.57
N LEU A 62 -7.60 -7.65 -13.05
CA LEU A 62 -7.05 -8.92 -13.53
C LEU A 62 -6.83 -9.91 -12.39
N LEU A 63 -6.38 -9.44 -11.23
CA LEU A 63 -6.24 -10.27 -10.02
C LEU A 63 -7.59 -10.79 -9.52
N GLN A 64 -8.66 -9.98 -9.61
CA GLN A 64 -10.03 -10.44 -9.32
C GLN A 64 -10.51 -11.49 -10.33
N GLY A 65 -10.20 -11.32 -11.62
CA GLY A 65 -10.51 -12.31 -12.65
C GLY A 65 -9.77 -13.64 -12.44
N LEU A 66 -8.48 -13.59 -12.10
CA LEU A 66 -7.68 -14.77 -11.78
C LEU A 66 -8.22 -15.48 -10.53
N SER A 67 -8.57 -14.72 -9.48
CA SER A 67 -9.14 -15.27 -8.24
C SER A 67 -10.47 -15.99 -8.50
N LEU A 68 -11.33 -15.46 -9.39
CA LEU A 68 -12.57 -16.12 -9.80
C LEU A 68 -12.30 -17.49 -10.46
N ILE A 69 -11.30 -17.57 -11.35
CA ILE A 69 -10.92 -18.82 -12.02
C ILE A 69 -10.45 -19.85 -10.98
N VAL A 70 -9.60 -19.46 -10.03
CA VAL A 70 -9.10 -20.35 -8.96
C VAL A 70 -10.25 -20.86 -8.09
N ILE A 71 -11.17 -19.98 -7.68
CA ILE A 71 -12.35 -20.36 -6.89
C ILE A 71 -13.23 -21.34 -7.67
N PHE A 72 -13.47 -21.07 -8.95
CA PHE A 72 -14.26 -21.94 -9.81
C PHE A 72 -13.64 -23.35 -9.91
N THR A 73 -12.32 -23.44 -10.09
CA THR A 73 -11.62 -24.72 -10.13
C THR A 73 -11.72 -25.47 -8.79
N LEU A 74 -11.60 -24.77 -7.66
CA LEU A 74 -11.78 -25.36 -6.33
C LEU A 74 -13.18 -25.94 -6.17
N VAL A 75 -14.21 -25.20 -6.59
CA VAL A 75 -15.60 -25.66 -6.59
C VAL A 75 -15.77 -26.92 -7.47
N CYS A 76 -15.23 -26.92 -8.69
CA CYS A 76 -15.30 -28.10 -9.56
C CYS A 76 -14.63 -29.33 -8.94
N SER A 77 -13.50 -29.13 -8.25
CA SER A 77 -12.80 -30.20 -7.52
C SER A 77 -13.64 -30.76 -6.38
N LEU A 78 -14.34 -29.90 -5.63
CA LEU A 78 -15.24 -30.34 -4.55
C LEU A 78 -16.41 -31.16 -5.06
N PHE A 79 -16.92 -30.86 -6.26
CA PHE A 79 -17.98 -31.63 -6.92
C PHE A 79 -17.47 -32.89 -7.66
N GLY A 80 -16.16 -33.17 -7.63
CA GLY A 80 -15.58 -34.34 -8.31
C GLY A 80 -15.63 -34.27 -9.84
N LEU A 81 -15.68 -33.07 -10.43
CA LEU A 81 -15.76 -32.89 -11.89
C LEU A 81 -14.37 -33.08 -12.54
N GLU A 82 -13.94 -34.34 -12.69
CA GLU A 82 -12.58 -34.70 -13.15
C GLU A 82 -12.24 -34.12 -14.54
N MET A 83 -13.15 -34.24 -15.51
CA MET A 83 -12.93 -33.73 -16.88
C MET A 83 -12.79 -32.21 -16.93
N VAL A 84 -13.60 -31.49 -16.14
CA VAL A 84 -13.53 -30.03 -16.06
C VAL A 84 -12.24 -29.61 -15.38
N SER A 85 -11.88 -30.26 -14.27
CA SER A 85 -10.62 -30.03 -13.56
C SER A 85 -9.40 -30.24 -14.47
N PHE A 86 -9.39 -31.34 -15.24
CA PHE A 86 -8.32 -31.64 -16.21
C PHE A 86 -8.18 -30.54 -17.27
N LEU A 87 -9.29 -30.11 -17.88
CA LEU A 87 -9.28 -29.06 -18.91
C LEU A 87 -8.80 -27.71 -18.35
N PHE A 88 -9.33 -27.30 -17.20
CA PHE A 88 -8.95 -26.03 -16.55
C PHE A 88 -7.49 -26.00 -16.16
N ASN A 89 -6.96 -27.09 -15.60
CA ASN A 89 -5.55 -27.19 -15.24
C ASN A 89 -4.64 -27.00 -16.47
N ARG A 90 -5.01 -27.60 -17.62
CA ARG A 90 -4.28 -27.37 -18.87
C ARG A 90 -4.38 -25.91 -19.35
N MET A 91 -5.56 -25.29 -19.23
CA MET A 91 -5.74 -23.87 -19.58
C MET A 91 -4.95 -22.92 -18.67
N LEU A 92 -4.76 -23.24 -17.39
CA LEU A 92 -3.99 -22.40 -16.47
C LEU A 92 -2.55 -22.18 -16.95
N TYR A 93 -1.91 -23.20 -17.53
CA TYR A 93 -0.57 -23.03 -18.13
C TYR A 93 -0.56 -22.00 -19.27
N VAL A 94 -1.56 -22.07 -20.16
CA VAL A 94 -1.69 -21.12 -21.29
C VAL A 94 -1.99 -19.71 -20.77
N ILE A 95 -2.89 -19.59 -19.79
CA ILE A 95 -3.24 -18.32 -19.15
C ILE A 95 -2.03 -17.71 -18.44
N ALA A 96 -1.19 -18.51 -17.77
CA ALA A 96 0.02 -18.03 -17.11
C ALA A 96 1.03 -17.45 -18.11
N ILE A 97 1.25 -18.13 -19.25
CA ILE A 97 2.12 -17.61 -20.32
C ILE A 97 1.53 -16.33 -20.91
N ALA A 98 0.23 -16.32 -21.24
CA ALA A 98 -0.44 -15.15 -21.78
C ALA A 98 -0.39 -13.97 -20.80
N PHE A 99 -0.52 -14.24 -19.50
CA PHE A 99 -0.40 -13.23 -18.44
C PHE A 99 0.98 -12.56 -18.49
N VAL A 100 2.07 -13.33 -18.49
CA VAL A 100 3.43 -12.75 -18.54
C VAL A 100 3.63 -11.88 -19.78
N VAL A 101 3.17 -12.35 -20.95
CA VAL A 101 3.29 -11.59 -22.22
C VAL A 101 2.46 -10.31 -22.19
N ILE A 102 1.21 -10.37 -21.72
CA ILE A 102 0.32 -9.21 -21.64
C ILE A 102 0.84 -8.19 -20.62
N PHE A 103 1.43 -8.64 -19.51
CA PHE A 103 1.93 -7.77 -18.44
C PHE A 103 3.37 -7.28 -18.65
N GLN A 104 4.06 -7.74 -19.69
CA GLN A 104 5.42 -7.31 -19.99
C GLN A 104 5.55 -5.76 -20.04
N PRO A 105 4.63 -5.00 -20.68
CA PRO A 105 4.71 -3.54 -20.70
C PRO A 105 4.52 -2.89 -19.32
N GLU A 106 3.61 -3.41 -18.50
CA GLU A 106 3.35 -2.91 -17.14
C GLU A 106 4.54 -3.17 -16.21
N LEU A 107 5.13 -4.37 -16.26
CA LEU A 107 6.33 -4.70 -15.49
C LEU A 107 7.48 -3.78 -15.85
N ARG A 108 7.66 -3.52 -17.16
CA ARG A 108 8.64 -2.55 -17.66
C ARG A 108 8.38 -1.14 -17.11
N ARG A 109 7.16 -0.61 -17.26
CA ARG A 109 6.79 0.73 -16.74
C ARG A 109 6.95 0.84 -15.22
N ALA A 110 6.63 -0.23 -14.48
CA ALA A 110 6.77 -0.27 -13.03
C ALA A 110 8.25 -0.20 -12.60
N LEU A 111 9.12 -0.97 -13.24
CA LEU A 111 10.56 -0.95 -12.98
C LEU A 111 11.20 0.38 -13.38
N GLU A 112 10.80 0.96 -14.52
CA GLU A 112 11.23 2.29 -14.95
C GLU A 112 10.82 3.36 -13.92
N THR A 113 9.58 3.29 -13.40
CA THR A 113 9.08 4.23 -12.39
C THR A 113 9.78 4.07 -11.04
N VAL A 114 10.01 2.84 -10.58
CA VAL A 114 10.68 2.54 -9.30
C VAL A 114 12.16 2.91 -9.36
N GLY A 115 12.84 2.63 -10.48
CA GLY A 115 14.23 3.03 -10.70
C GLY A 115 14.41 4.55 -10.71
N LEU A 116 13.47 5.29 -11.31
CA LEU A 116 13.52 6.76 -11.36
C LEU A 116 13.09 7.43 -10.04
N LYS A 117 12.10 6.88 -9.31
CA LYS A 117 11.61 7.47 -8.04
C LYS A 117 12.50 7.14 -6.85
N SER A 118 13.05 5.94 -6.77
CA SER A 118 13.87 5.52 -5.62
C SER A 118 15.17 6.33 -5.56
N PHE A 119 15.82 6.56 -6.70
CA PHE A 119 17.07 7.32 -6.73
C PHE A 119 16.84 8.83 -6.52
N SER A 120 15.80 9.43 -7.14
CA SER A 120 15.55 10.87 -6.99
C SER A 120 14.91 11.27 -5.65
N THR A 121 14.14 10.38 -5.02
CA THR A 121 13.56 10.66 -3.68
C THR A 121 14.58 10.40 -2.57
N PHE A 122 15.46 9.41 -2.74
CA PHE A 122 16.54 9.14 -1.78
C PHE A 122 17.67 10.18 -1.88
N SER A 123 17.93 10.74 -3.07
CA SER A 123 18.79 11.91 -3.22
C SER A 123 18.16 13.17 -2.63
N ASN A 124 16.86 13.43 -2.87
CA ASN A 124 16.20 14.64 -2.37
C ASN A 124 15.87 14.61 -0.87
N ALA A 125 15.95 13.45 -0.21
CA ALA A 125 15.89 13.36 1.25
C ALA A 125 17.25 13.68 1.92
N PHE A 126 18.34 13.71 1.14
CA PHE A 126 19.71 13.97 1.62
C PHE A 126 20.30 15.27 1.05
N ILE A 127 19.63 15.90 0.08
CA ILE A 127 20.03 17.19 -0.49
C ILE A 127 19.22 18.27 0.21
N GLN A 128 19.94 19.04 1.02
CA GLN A 128 19.57 20.34 1.55
C GLN A 128 18.95 21.18 0.43
N GLU A 129 17.72 21.70 0.62
CA GLU A 129 17.04 22.58 -0.34
C GLU A 129 17.97 23.78 -0.65
N ASP A 130 18.68 23.71 -1.78
CA ASP A 130 19.59 24.77 -2.20
C ASP A 130 18.77 26.01 -2.58
N PRO A 131 19.14 27.22 -2.10
CA PRO A 131 18.47 28.46 -2.45
C PRO A 131 18.36 28.73 -3.96
N SER A 132 19.21 28.12 -4.78
CA SER A 132 19.27 28.29 -6.24
C SER A 132 18.06 27.71 -6.98
N GLU A 133 17.47 26.60 -6.52
CA GLU A 133 16.31 26.00 -7.22
C GLU A 133 15.07 26.90 -7.17
N ASN A 134 14.89 27.65 -6.08
CA ASN A 134 13.79 28.60 -5.94
C ASN A 134 13.96 29.83 -6.86
N GLU A 135 15.20 30.19 -7.20
CA GLU A 135 15.45 31.29 -8.14
C GLU A 135 15.06 30.89 -9.56
N ASP A 136 15.43 29.68 -9.99
CA ASP A 136 15.10 29.14 -11.31
C ASP A 136 13.59 28.98 -11.54
N VAL A 137 12.85 28.51 -10.53
CA VAL A 137 11.39 28.39 -10.61
C VAL A 137 10.72 29.77 -10.68
N THR A 138 11.22 30.76 -9.94
CA THR A 138 10.70 32.14 -9.99
C THR A 138 10.92 32.72 -11.39
N ALA A 139 12.13 32.57 -11.94
CA ALA A 139 12.46 33.04 -13.28
C ALA A 139 11.61 32.36 -14.36
N MET A 140 11.37 31.04 -14.25
CA MET A 140 10.46 30.31 -15.14
C MET A 140 9.04 30.89 -15.08
N ILE A 141 8.49 31.11 -13.89
CA ILE A 141 7.14 31.67 -13.70
C ILE A 141 7.05 33.06 -14.33
N ASP A 142 8.05 33.91 -14.10
CA ASP A 142 8.09 35.26 -14.66
C ASP A 142 8.08 35.22 -16.19
N ASN A 143 8.92 34.39 -16.80
CA ASN A 143 8.95 34.21 -18.26
C ASN A 143 7.61 33.71 -18.83
N ILE A 144 6.94 32.77 -18.15
CA ILE A 144 5.63 32.28 -18.56
C ILE A 144 4.57 33.40 -18.46
N VAL A 145 4.60 34.20 -17.40
CA VAL A 145 3.66 35.32 -17.21
C VAL A 145 3.88 36.40 -18.28
N TYR A 146 5.13 36.74 -18.59
CA TYR A 146 5.44 37.68 -19.68
C TYR A 146 4.93 37.16 -21.03
N ALA A 147 5.25 35.92 -21.39
CA ALA A 147 4.85 35.32 -22.67
C ALA A 147 3.32 35.23 -22.81
N THR A 148 2.64 34.74 -21.77
CA THR A 148 1.17 34.59 -21.80
C THR A 148 0.46 35.94 -21.88
N ASN A 149 0.99 36.98 -21.25
CA ASN A 149 0.44 38.34 -21.36
C ASN A 149 0.71 38.97 -22.75
N ALA A 150 1.88 38.71 -23.34
CA ALA A 150 2.18 39.13 -24.71
C ALA A 150 1.23 38.45 -25.72
N MET A 151 1.09 37.13 -25.63
CA MET A 151 0.20 36.33 -26.48
C MET A 151 -1.28 36.69 -26.30
N ALA A 152 -1.70 37.03 -25.06
CA ALA A 152 -3.04 37.50 -24.77
C ALA A 152 -3.39 38.81 -25.51
N LYS A 153 -2.45 39.76 -25.59
CA LYS A 153 -2.62 41.04 -26.31
C LYS A 153 -2.75 40.86 -27.82
N THR A 154 -2.08 39.86 -28.38
CA THR A 154 -2.11 39.57 -29.82
C THR A 154 -3.14 38.51 -30.20
N TYR A 155 -3.98 38.06 -29.26
CA TYR A 155 -4.97 36.99 -29.48
C TYR A 155 -4.32 35.73 -30.08
N THR A 156 -3.14 35.38 -29.56
CA THR A 156 -2.40 34.17 -29.90
C THR A 156 -2.75 33.07 -28.90
N GLY A 157 -3.33 31.98 -29.39
CA GLY A 157 -3.70 30.84 -28.55
C GLY A 157 -2.47 30.06 -28.08
N ALA A 158 -2.42 29.72 -26.80
CA ALA A 158 -1.32 28.98 -26.21
C ALA A 158 -1.81 27.94 -25.20
N LEU A 159 -1.05 26.86 -25.06
CA LEU A 159 -1.30 25.80 -24.08
C LEU A 159 0.03 25.33 -23.48
N ILE A 160 0.30 25.71 -22.24
CA ILE A 160 1.55 25.40 -21.54
C ILE A 160 1.22 24.43 -20.40
N ILE A 161 1.89 23.29 -20.34
CA ILE A 161 1.72 22.27 -19.30
C ILE A 161 3.01 22.22 -18.50
N ILE A 162 2.89 22.39 -17.18
CA ILE A 162 4.00 22.29 -16.25
C ILE A 162 3.83 21.00 -15.45
N GLU A 163 4.78 20.09 -15.65
CA GLU A 163 4.86 18.82 -14.93
C GLU A 163 5.25 19.05 -13.47
N ARG A 164 4.63 18.28 -12.56
CA ARG A 164 4.93 18.30 -11.12
C ARG A 164 5.41 16.93 -10.68
N ASN A 165 4.74 16.27 -9.73
CA ASN A 165 5.21 14.98 -9.21
C ASN A 165 4.87 13.81 -10.14
N SER A 166 3.78 13.95 -10.91
CA SER A 166 3.29 12.95 -11.84
C SER A 166 3.86 13.25 -13.23
N LYS A 167 4.65 12.32 -13.76
CA LYS A 167 5.22 12.47 -15.09
C LYS A 167 4.17 12.26 -16.16
N LEU A 168 4.10 13.16 -17.14
CA LEU A 168 3.17 13.06 -18.28
C LEU A 168 3.87 12.41 -19.49
N GLY A 169 4.48 11.24 -19.27
CA GLY A 169 5.24 10.52 -20.32
C GLY A 169 4.40 10.14 -21.54
N GLU A 170 3.11 9.87 -21.32
CA GLU A 170 2.16 9.52 -22.39
C GLU A 170 1.99 10.64 -23.43
N LEU A 171 2.26 11.90 -23.06
CA LEU A 171 2.26 13.04 -23.99
C LEU A 171 3.52 13.14 -24.85
N LEU A 172 4.59 12.42 -24.49
CA LEU A 172 5.88 12.43 -25.20
C LEU A 172 6.02 11.28 -26.19
N GLU A 173 5.21 10.22 -26.04
CA GLU A 173 5.24 9.02 -26.89
C GLU A 173 4.51 9.21 -28.23
N GLN A 174 3.87 10.35 -28.45
CA GLN A 174 3.09 10.64 -29.65
C GLN A 174 4.00 11.00 -30.84
N GLU A 175 3.69 10.50 -32.03
CA GLU A 175 4.55 10.64 -33.23
C GLU A 175 4.79 12.09 -33.67
N ASN A 176 3.86 12.99 -33.36
CA ASN A 176 3.88 14.38 -33.80
C ASN A 176 4.67 15.31 -32.85
N VAL A 177 5.15 14.79 -31.72
CA VAL A 177 5.84 15.57 -30.68
C VAL A 177 7.22 15.99 -31.16
N VAL A 178 7.58 17.25 -30.89
CA VAL A 178 8.92 17.78 -31.21
C VAL A 178 9.68 18.04 -29.93
N PHE A 179 10.76 17.31 -29.71
CA PHE A 179 11.67 17.52 -28.58
C PHE A 179 12.52 18.77 -28.81
N LEU A 180 12.59 19.66 -27.81
CA LEU A 180 13.29 20.94 -27.91
C LEU A 180 14.42 21.09 -26.88
N ASP A 181 14.28 20.48 -25.70
CA ASP A 181 15.18 20.62 -24.55
C ASP A 181 15.79 22.03 -24.41
N SER A 182 14.93 23.03 -24.20
CA SER A 182 15.34 24.44 -24.13
C SER A 182 15.00 25.10 -22.80
N SER A 183 15.66 26.22 -22.49
CA SER A 183 15.32 27.01 -21.31
C SER A 183 13.96 27.72 -21.50
N VAL A 184 13.20 27.85 -20.42
CA VAL A 184 11.91 28.57 -20.45
C VAL A 184 12.18 30.07 -20.47
N ASN A 185 12.07 30.69 -21.65
CA ASN A 185 12.16 32.15 -21.82
C ASN A 185 10.97 32.69 -22.64
N SER A 186 10.60 33.95 -22.43
CA SER A 186 9.43 34.55 -23.09
C SER A 186 9.48 34.48 -24.63
N PRO A 187 10.60 34.86 -25.29
CA PRO A 187 10.69 34.80 -26.75
C PRO A 187 10.53 33.38 -27.32
N MET A 188 11.05 32.36 -26.63
CA MET A 188 10.91 30.95 -27.03
C MET A 188 9.45 30.52 -26.98
N LEU A 189 8.74 30.82 -25.88
CA LEU A 189 7.31 30.50 -25.75
C LEU A 189 6.47 31.20 -26.82
N GLU A 190 6.72 32.49 -27.05
CA GLU A 190 6.05 33.27 -28.09
C GLU A 190 6.33 32.71 -29.51
N SER A 191 7.56 32.28 -29.78
CA SER A 191 7.95 31.67 -31.05
C SER A 191 7.30 30.30 -31.26
N ILE A 192 7.14 29.49 -30.22
CA ILE A 192 6.47 28.20 -30.32
C ILE A 192 5.00 28.38 -30.71
N PHE A 193 4.29 29.31 -30.05
CA PHE A 193 2.86 29.53 -30.28
C PHE A 193 2.53 30.52 -31.41
N TYR A 194 3.54 31.07 -32.09
CA TYR A 194 3.31 31.90 -33.27
C TYR A 194 2.48 31.14 -34.32
N LYS A 195 1.39 31.74 -34.82
CA LYS A 195 0.41 31.06 -35.70
C LYS A 195 1.00 30.46 -36.98
N GLY A 196 2.13 30.98 -37.47
CA GLY A 196 2.85 30.43 -38.63
C GLY A 196 3.90 29.36 -38.31
N SER A 197 4.15 29.07 -37.03
CA SER A 197 5.15 28.10 -36.59
C SER A 197 4.61 26.68 -36.67
N PRO A 198 5.33 25.68 -37.22
CA PRO A 198 4.89 24.28 -37.17
C PRO A 198 4.67 23.71 -35.76
N LEU A 199 5.16 24.41 -34.72
CA LEU A 199 5.09 23.99 -33.32
C LEU A 199 3.84 24.46 -32.57
N HIS A 200 3.04 25.38 -33.14
CA HIS A 200 1.94 26.05 -32.43
C HIS A 200 0.71 25.18 -32.19
N ASP A 201 0.61 24.05 -32.89
CA ASP A 201 -0.53 23.14 -32.87
C ASP A 201 -0.37 22.05 -31.80
N GLY A 202 -0.65 22.42 -30.55
CA GLY A 202 -0.60 21.52 -29.41
C GLY A 202 -0.16 22.22 -28.13
N ALA A 203 0.28 21.43 -27.16
CA ALA A 203 0.80 21.92 -25.90
C ALA A 203 2.34 21.95 -25.89
N VAL A 204 2.88 22.86 -25.09
CA VAL A 204 4.28 22.84 -24.64
C VAL A 204 4.34 22.12 -23.30
N LEU A 205 5.24 21.15 -23.16
CA LEU A 205 5.51 20.45 -21.90
C LEU A 205 6.78 20.98 -21.25
N ILE A 206 6.65 21.48 -20.03
CA ILE A 206 7.73 21.97 -19.19
C ILE A 206 7.98 20.98 -18.05
N ARG A 207 9.23 20.57 -17.85
CA ARG A 207 9.69 19.71 -16.75
C ARG A 207 10.97 20.29 -16.19
N ASN A 208 11.09 20.38 -14.86
CA ASN A 208 12.29 20.86 -14.16
C ASN A 208 12.84 22.17 -14.79
N THR A 209 12.00 23.21 -14.88
CA THR A 209 12.34 24.54 -15.44
C THR A 209 12.80 24.58 -16.91
N ARG A 210 12.63 23.47 -17.65
CA ARG A 210 13.00 23.35 -19.06
C ARG A 210 11.82 22.93 -19.93
N ILE A 211 11.79 23.41 -21.18
CA ILE A 211 10.85 22.97 -22.21
C ILE A 211 11.35 21.63 -22.74
N VAL A 212 10.64 20.55 -22.44
CA VAL A 212 10.99 19.20 -22.91
C VAL A 212 10.58 19.03 -24.37
N ALA A 213 9.34 19.39 -24.66
CA ALA A 213 8.75 19.19 -25.97
C ALA A 213 7.64 20.22 -26.27
N ALA A 214 7.36 20.37 -27.57
CA ALA A 214 6.21 21.10 -28.09
C ALA A 214 5.34 20.17 -28.96
N ARG A 215 4.17 20.68 -29.36
CA ARG A 215 3.20 19.94 -30.17
C ARG A 215 2.60 18.71 -29.47
N CYS A 216 2.60 18.67 -28.14
CA CYS A 216 1.99 17.58 -27.38
C CYS A 216 0.46 17.65 -27.50
N HIS A 217 -0.20 16.58 -27.96
CA HIS A 217 -1.66 16.51 -28.00
C HIS A 217 -2.21 15.99 -26.68
N VAL A 218 -3.05 16.79 -26.04
CA VAL A 218 -3.67 16.43 -24.75
C VAL A 218 -5.09 15.91 -25.00
N PRO A 219 -5.52 14.82 -24.34
CA PRO A 219 -6.93 14.43 -24.34
C PRO A 219 -7.80 15.58 -23.83
N LEU A 220 -8.90 15.84 -24.53
CA LEU A 220 -9.83 16.90 -24.14
C LEU A 220 -10.70 16.41 -22.99
N SER A 221 -10.93 17.27 -21.98
CA SER A 221 -11.91 16.95 -20.95
C SER A 221 -13.32 16.86 -21.55
N ASP A 222 -14.05 15.82 -21.14
CA ASP A 222 -15.44 15.52 -21.52
C ASP A 222 -16.48 16.26 -20.67
N THR A 223 -16.05 17.25 -19.88
CA THR A 223 -16.93 18.05 -19.01
C THR A 223 -17.77 19.07 -19.80
N GLY A 224 -18.65 18.54 -20.66
CA GLY A 224 -19.37 19.26 -21.70
C GLY A 224 -20.36 20.33 -21.22
N HIS A 225 -20.84 20.29 -19.98
CA HIS A 225 -21.82 21.26 -19.49
C HIS A 225 -21.19 22.53 -18.88
N THR A 226 -20.00 22.45 -18.30
CA THR A 226 -19.37 23.61 -17.64
C THR A 226 -18.41 24.37 -18.56
N LEU A 227 -17.90 23.72 -19.61
CA LEU A 227 -16.91 24.29 -20.53
C LEU A 227 -17.47 24.73 -21.89
N VAL A 228 -18.80 24.85 -22.05
CA VAL A 228 -19.48 25.16 -23.33
C VAL A 228 -18.89 26.40 -24.03
N ASN A 229 -18.50 27.42 -23.25
CA ASN A 229 -17.98 28.68 -23.78
C ASN A 229 -16.47 28.66 -24.03
N PHE A 230 -15.77 27.55 -23.79
CA PHE A 230 -14.31 27.47 -23.86
C PHE A 230 -13.84 26.61 -25.04
N GLY A 231 -12.84 27.12 -25.76
CA GLY A 231 -12.25 26.43 -26.91
C GLY A 231 -11.44 25.17 -26.56
N THR A 232 -10.98 24.47 -27.59
CA THR A 232 -10.25 23.19 -27.47
C THR A 232 -9.03 23.25 -26.57
N ARG A 233 -8.21 24.33 -26.64
CA ARG A 233 -7.03 24.50 -25.76
C ARG A 233 -7.37 24.55 -24.26
N HIS A 234 -8.53 25.11 -23.89
CA HIS A 234 -8.97 25.15 -22.49
C HIS A 234 -9.43 23.77 -22.03
N ARG A 235 -10.17 23.05 -22.89
CA ARG A 235 -10.58 21.66 -22.61
C ARG A 235 -9.37 20.74 -22.50
N ALA A 236 -8.36 20.95 -23.33
CA ALA A 236 -7.06 20.29 -23.25
C ALA A 236 -6.32 20.65 -21.95
N ALA A 237 -6.31 21.92 -21.52
CA ALA A 237 -5.71 22.31 -20.24
C ALA A 237 -6.38 21.59 -19.05
N VAL A 238 -7.71 21.49 -19.06
CA VAL A 238 -8.45 20.74 -18.05
C VAL A 238 -8.08 19.25 -18.11
N GLY A 239 -8.05 18.65 -19.30
CA GLY A 239 -7.65 17.25 -19.49
C GLY A 239 -6.22 16.96 -18.99
N ALA A 240 -5.26 17.84 -19.28
CA ALA A 240 -3.88 17.72 -18.76
C ALA A 240 -3.86 17.70 -17.22
N SER A 241 -4.69 18.55 -16.59
CA SER A 241 -4.82 18.62 -15.13
C SER A 241 -5.64 17.47 -14.51
N GLU A 242 -6.30 16.65 -15.32
CA GLU A 242 -7.02 15.43 -14.91
C GLU A 242 -6.13 14.19 -15.01
N MET A 243 -5.16 14.17 -15.95
CA MET A 243 -4.20 13.06 -16.12
C MET A 243 -3.22 12.92 -14.95
N GLY A 244 -3.01 13.98 -14.16
CA GLY A 244 -2.04 13.98 -13.07
C GLY A 244 -2.18 15.20 -12.15
N ASP A 245 -1.10 15.58 -11.46
CA ASP A 245 -1.01 16.79 -10.65
C ASP A 245 -0.40 18.00 -11.41
N ALA A 246 -0.38 17.92 -12.74
CA ALA A 246 0.15 18.96 -13.62
C ALA A 246 -0.69 20.24 -13.57
N VAL A 247 -0.01 21.35 -13.82
CA VAL A 247 -0.63 22.69 -13.92
C VAL A 247 -0.61 23.07 -15.38
N ALA A 248 -1.78 23.39 -15.94
CA ALA A 248 -1.86 23.82 -17.33
C ALA A 248 -2.33 25.28 -17.43
N ILE A 249 -1.77 26.02 -18.37
CA ILE A 249 -2.09 27.42 -18.63
C ILE A 249 -2.60 27.50 -20.08
N ALA A 250 -3.78 28.05 -20.27
CA ALA A 250 -4.37 28.26 -21.58
C ALA A 250 -4.55 29.75 -21.86
N VAL A 251 -4.20 30.18 -23.08
CA VAL A 251 -4.50 31.53 -23.59
C VAL A 251 -5.55 31.40 -24.69
N SER A 252 -6.64 32.16 -24.57
CA SER A 252 -7.73 32.18 -25.54
C SER A 252 -7.34 32.95 -26.79
N GLU A 253 -7.40 32.28 -27.95
CA GLU A 253 -7.23 32.93 -29.26
C GLU A 253 -8.42 33.82 -29.67
N GLU A 254 -9.58 33.63 -29.05
CA GLU A 254 -10.79 34.40 -29.33
C GLU A 254 -10.91 35.62 -28.41
N ARG A 255 -10.64 35.44 -27.11
CA ARG A 255 -10.89 36.44 -26.08
C ARG A 255 -9.64 37.08 -25.51
N GLY A 256 -8.45 36.55 -25.81
CA GLY A 256 -7.19 37.02 -25.22
C GLY A 256 -7.13 36.82 -23.69
N LYS A 257 -7.98 35.93 -23.13
CA LYS A 257 -8.02 35.65 -21.70
C LYS A 257 -7.06 34.52 -21.34
N VAL A 258 -6.37 34.67 -20.21
CA VAL A 258 -5.48 33.63 -19.68
C VAL A 258 -6.21 32.86 -18.59
N SER A 259 -6.16 31.53 -18.67
CA SER A 259 -6.78 30.62 -17.72
C SER A 259 -5.78 29.61 -17.17
N LEU A 260 -5.96 29.22 -15.92
CA LEU A 260 -5.14 28.26 -15.19
C LEU A 260 -5.99 27.02 -14.88
N ALA A 261 -5.56 25.85 -15.31
CA ALA A 261 -6.20 24.58 -15.02
C ALA A 261 -5.41 23.80 -13.97
N ILE A 262 -6.09 23.40 -12.89
CA ILE A 262 -5.51 22.63 -11.79
C ILE A 262 -6.56 21.64 -11.27
N HIS A 263 -6.20 20.37 -11.15
CA HIS A 263 -7.06 19.29 -10.63
C HIS A 263 -8.44 19.22 -11.33
N GLY A 264 -8.49 19.40 -12.65
CA GLY A 264 -9.72 19.37 -13.43
C GLY A 264 -10.61 20.63 -13.30
N CYS A 265 -10.15 21.68 -12.62
CA CYS A 265 -10.86 22.96 -12.59
C CYS A 265 -10.10 24.02 -13.39
N LEU A 266 -10.83 24.84 -14.15
CA LEU A 266 -10.32 25.95 -14.93
C LEU A 266 -10.64 27.28 -14.22
N TYR A 267 -9.63 28.12 -14.04
CA TYR A 267 -9.73 29.41 -13.39
C TYR A 267 -9.27 30.51 -14.35
N GLU A 268 -10.15 31.43 -14.72
CA GLU A 268 -9.77 32.59 -15.54
C GLU A 268 -9.02 33.62 -14.66
N MET A 269 -7.86 34.08 -15.12
CA MET A 269 -7.00 35.02 -14.41
C MET A 269 -7.40 36.45 -14.71
N LYS A 270 -7.37 37.32 -13.69
CA LYS A 270 -7.74 38.74 -13.88
C LYS A 270 -6.69 39.52 -14.66
N ASN A 271 -5.41 39.26 -14.38
CA ASN A 271 -4.25 39.91 -14.99
C ASN A 271 -3.00 39.04 -14.81
N GLY A 272 -1.87 39.46 -15.40
CA GLY A 272 -0.59 38.74 -15.28
C GLY A 272 -0.11 38.59 -13.82
N GLU A 273 -0.35 39.60 -12.98
CA GLU A 273 -0.03 39.54 -11.55
C GLU A 273 -0.84 38.48 -10.79
N ASP A 274 -2.10 38.30 -11.15
CA ASP A 274 -2.96 37.24 -10.61
C ASP A 274 -2.42 35.87 -11.03
N LEU A 275 -2.08 35.68 -12.31
CA LEU A 275 -1.44 34.44 -12.77
C LEU A 275 -0.13 34.16 -12.01
N ARG A 276 0.75 35.15 -11.87
CA ARG A 276 2.02 35.05 -11.14
C ARG A 276 1.81 34.59 -9.70
N LYS A 277 0.89 35.24 -8.97
CA LYS A 277 0.56 34.91 -7.58
C LYS A 277 0.01 33.50 -7.44
N ASN A 278 -0.87 33.08 -8.35
CA ASN A 278 -1.44 31.74 -8.34
C ASN A 278 -0.38 30.68 -8.65
N LEU A 279 0.51 30.91 -9.62
CA LEU A 279 1.61 29.98 -9.92
C LEU A 279 2.58 29.85 -8.73
N LEU A 280 3.05 30.96 -8.15
CA LEU A 280 3.92 30.92 -6.97
C LEU A 280 3.26 30.19 -5.78
N SER A 281 1.94 30.33 -5.62
CA SER A 281 1.18 29.61 -4.59
C SER A 281 1.13 28.10 -4.86
N VAL A 282 1.08 27.67 -6.11
CA VAL A 282 1.00 26.25 -6.47
C VAL A 282 2.35 25.55 -6.33
N PHE A 283 3.44 26.28 -6.59
CA PHE A 283 4.82 25.81 -6.40
C PHE A 283 5.35 26.01 -4.97
N GLY A 284 4.53 26.50 -4.03
CA GLY A 284 4.86 26.55 -2.60
C GLY A 284 5.77 27.71 -2.17
N MET A 285 6.02 28.67 -3.05
CA MET A 285 7.04 29.72 -2.86
C MET A 285 6.52 30.95 -2.11
N ASN A 286 5.25 30.96 -1.69
CA ASN A 286 4.67 32.02 -0.86
C ASN A 286 3.99 31.42 0.38
N SER A 287 4.55 31.70 1.56
CA SER A 287 4.03 31.38 2.89
C SER A 287 2.68 32.06 3.25
N VAL A 288 2.08 32.80 2.30
CA VAL A 288 0.81 33.56 2.48
C VAL A 288 -0.40 32.83 1.86
N ALA A 289 -0.25 31.60 1.37
CA ALA A 289 -1.24 30.86 0.58
C ALA A 289 -2.42 30.23 1.37
N GLY A 290 -2.96 30.93 2.38
CA GLY A 290 -4.11 30.45 3.15
C GLY A 290 -5.47 30.58 2.46
N ARG A 291 -5.60 31.33 1.35
CA ARG A 291 -6.91 31.74 0.81
C ARG A 291 -7.37 30.98 -0.45
N LEU A 292 -6.54 30.80 -1.46
CA LEU A 292 -6.93 30.08 -2.69
C LEU A 292 -7.03 28.58 -2.44
N VAL A 293 -6.02 27.96 -1.82
CA VAL A 293 -6.07 26.52 -1.48
C VAL A 293 -7.25 26.20 -0.55
N ARG A 294 -7.60 27.11 0.39
CA ARG A 294 -8.83 27.00 1.19
C ARG A 294 -10.08 27.12 0.34
N ARG A 295 -10.13 28.06 -0.63
CA ARG A 295 -11.29 28.25 -1.51
C ARG A 295 -11.49 27.08 -2.47
N ILE A 296 -10.43 26.60 -3.11
CA ILE A 296 -10.44 25.37 -3.95
C ILE A 296 -10.93 24.18 -3.13
N ARG A 297 -10.42 24.04 -1.88
CA ARG A 297 -10.86 22.97 -0.96
C ARG A 297 -12.33 23.14 -0.54
N TYR A 298 -12.79 24.37 -0.35
CA TYR A 298 -14.17 24.70 0.03
C TYR A 298 -15.16 24.46 -1.12
N GLU A 299 -14.85 24.93 -2.33
CA GLU A 299 -15.67 24.70 -3.53
C GLU A 299 -15.76 23.22 -3.86
N ARG A 300 -14.64 22.47 -3.77
CA ARG A 300 -14.64 21.01 -3.91
C ARG A 300 -15.56 20.33 -2.88
N ASN A 301 -15.55 20.78 -1.63
CA ASN A 301 -16.39 20.21 -0.57
C ASN A 301 -17.88 20.58 -0.74
N ASN A 302 -18.18 21.78 -1.24
CA ASN A 302 -19.55 22.21 -1.55
C ASN A 302 -20.12 21.50 -2.79
N LEU A 303 -19.30 21.28 -3.82
CA LEU A 303 -19.67 20.49 -5.00
C LEU A 303 -19.95 19.02 -4.62
N ARG A 304 -19.16 18.46 -3.69
CA ARG A 304 -19.43 17.13 -3.10
C ARG A 304 -20.73 17.07 -2.30
N LYS A 305 -21.08 18.13 -1.55
CA LYS A 305 -22.36 18.24 -0.83
C LYS A 305 -23.55 18.36 -1.78
N LYS A 306 -23.47 19.21 -2.81
CA LYS A 306 -24.51 19.31 -3.86
C LYS A 306 -24.71 17.98 -4.60
N LYS A 307 -23.66 17.19 -4.80
CA LYS A 307 -23.74 15.83 -5.37
C LYS A 307 -24.46 14.83 -4.44
N GLN A 308 -24.56 15.09 -3.14
CA GLN A 308 -25.32 14.29 -2.16
C GLN A 308 -26.76 14.77 -1.95
N GLU A 309 -27.05 16.06 -2.19
CA GLU A 309 -28.39 16.65 -1.99
C GLU A 309 -29.24 16.68 -3.28
N GLY A 310 -28.64 16.51 -4.47
CA GLY A 310 -29.32 16.61 -5.77
C GLY A 310 -30.15 15.39 -6.22
N SER A 311 -30.36 14.37 -5.38
CA SER A 311 -31.21 13.22 -5.72
C SER A 311 -32.56 13.31 -5.02
N VAL A 312 -33.52 14.03 -5.64
CA VAL A 312 -34.95 13.98 -5.27
C VAL A 312 -35.73 13.37 -6.45
N PRO A 313 -36.59 12.35 -6.22
CA PRO A 313 -37.26 11.64 -7.31
C PRO A 313 -38.42 12.47 -7.87
N ALA A 314 -38.63 12.35 -9.17
CA ALA A 314 -39.85 12.79 -9.82
C ALA A 314 -41.00 11.87 -9.41
N ASN A 315 -42.05 12.41 -8.79
CA ASN A 315 -43.41 11.96 -9.06
C ASN A 315 -44.49 12.97 -8.63
N GLU A 316 -45.53 12.97 -9.45
CA GLU A 316 -46.92 13.41 -9.23
C GLU A 316 -47.32 14.87 -9.48
N THR A 317 -48.03 15.02 -10.61
CA THR A 317 -49.11 15.95 -10.91
C THR A 317 -50.12 16.12 -9.77
N SER A 318 -50.43 17.36 -9.39
CA SER A 318 -51.80 17.94 -9.46
C SER A 318 -51.86 19.34 -8.84
N THR A 319 -52.54 20.24 -9.57
CA THR A 319 -53.38 21.37 -9.12
C THR A 319 -53.05 22.14 -7.84
N ALA A 320 -52.81 23.45 -7.95
CA ALA A 320 -53.76 24.50 -7.52
C ALA A 320 -53.09 25.89 -7.45
N ILE A 321 -53.91 26.88 -7.77
CA ILE A 321 -53.75 28.32 -7.66
C ILE A 321 -53.57 28.74 -6.19
N ASP A 322 -52.64 29.65 -5.85
CA ASP A 322 -52.99 30.88 -5.12
C ASP A 322 -51.88 31.94 -5.13
N SER A 323 -52.38 33.16 -4.96
CA SER A 323 -51.87 34.51 -5.05
C SER A 323 -51.17 35.03 -3.79
N ASP A 324 -50.61 36.24 -3.94
CA ASP A 324 -50.18 37.17 -2.89
C ASP A 324 -49.01 36.79 -1.96
N ASN A 325 -47.92 37.57 -1.98
CA ASN A 325 -47.93 38.86 -1.27
C ASN A 325 -46.61 39.64 -1.48
N LYS A 326 -46.76 40.94 -1.38
CA LYS A 326 -45.86 42.06 -1.65
C LYS A 326 -44.92 42.41 -0.49
N ASP A 327 -43.91 43.20 -0.87
CA ASP A 327 -43.23 44.27 -0.12
C ASP A 327 -42.32 43.92 1.06
N VAL A 328 -41.01 44.15 0.89
CA VAL A 328 -40.24 45.10 1.73
C VAL A 328 -39.14 45.76 0.86
N ILE A 329 -39.20 47.09 0.75
CA ILE A 329 -38.21 47.99 0.14
C ILE A 329 -37.54 48.83 1.25
N ARG A 330 -36.27 49.24 1.00
CA ARG A 330 -35.40 50.26 1.67
C ARG A 330 -34.58 49.75 2.88
N ASN A 331 -33.29 50.09 3.05
CA ASN A 331 -32.49 51.20 2.51
C ASN A 331 -30.97 51.00 2.76
N MET A 332 -30.14 51.83 2.10
CA MET A 332 -28.69 52.10 2.31
C MET A 332 -27.72 51.00 1.85
N GLY A 333 -26.82 51.16 0.88
CA GLY A 333 -26.16 52.34 0.32
C GLY A 333 -24.73 52.42 0.84
N GLU A 334 -23.76 51.78 0.16
CA GLU A 334 -22.42 52.31 -0.15
C GLU A 334 -21.61 51.32 -1.02
N LYS A 335 -20.95 51.85 -2.05
CA LYS A 335 -20.11 51.17 -3.05
C LYS A 335 -18.84 50.57 -2.44
N VAL A 336 -18.48 49.35 -2.83
CA VAL A 336 -17.13 49.01 -3.33
C VAL A 336 -17.25 47.86 -4.35
N ASP A 337 -16.91 48.14 -5.61
CA ASP A 337 -16.84 47.15 -6.69
C ASP A 337 -15.66 46.19 -6.46
N THR A 338 -15.94 44.96 -6.05
CA THR A 338 -14.98 43.85 -6.14
C THR A 338 -15.61 42.64 -6.82
N VAL A 339 -15.58 42.63 -8.16
CA VAL A 339 -16.02 41.49 -8.97
C VAL A 339 -15.00 40.34 -8.81
N ALA A 340 -15.46 39.22 -8.27
CA ALA A 340 -14.69 38.02 -7.95
C ALA A 340 -14.48 37.14 -9.19
N ALA A 341 -13.29 36.53 -9.34
CA ALA A 341 -13.05 35.49 -10.34
C ALA A 341 -13.71 34.17 -9.85
N SER A 342 -14.65 33.64 -10.63
CA SER A 342 -15.36 32.38 -10.37
C SER A 342 -14.70 31.26 -11.17
N GLY A 343 -14.22 30.20 -10.50
CA GLY A 343 -13.67 29.02 -11.17
C GLY A 343 -14.76 28.13 -11.76
N VAL A 344 -14.43 27.43 -12.84
CA VAL A 344 -15.32 26.49 -13.54
C VAL A 344 -14.74 25.08 -13.34
N CYS A 345 -15.44 24.21 -12.61
CA CYS A 345 -14.93 22.89 -12.26
C CYS A 345 -15.57 21.75 -13.09
N ALA A 346 -14.73 20.76 -13.43
CA ALA A 346 -15.17 19.45 -13.91
C ALA A 346 -15.83 18.65 -12.76
N VAL A 347 -17.06 18.18 -12.96
CA VAL A 347 -17.70 17.22 -12.06
C VAL A 347 -17.57 15.83 -12.69
N SER A 348 -16.62 15.03 -12.20
CA SER A 348 -16.51 13.61 -12.56
C SER A 348 -17.72 12.83 -12.04
N SER A 349 -18.50 12.23 -12.94
CA SER A 349 -19.54 11.25 -12.66
C SER A 349 -18.95 9.84 -12.74
N ALA A 350 -18.86 9.17 -11.59
CA ALA A 350 -18.66 7.74 -11.48
C ALA A 350 -19.46 7.23 -10.26
N ASP A 351 -19.99 6.03 -10.41
CA ASP A 351 -21.17 5.43 -9.80
C ASP A 351 -21.24 5.33 -8.27
N SER A 352 -22.46 5.31 -7.74
CA SER A 352 -22.73 4.64 -6.46
C SER A 352 -24.15 4.08 -6.38
N ALA A 353 -24.22 2.75 -6.37
CA ALA A 353 -25.32 1.98 -5.81
C ALA A 353 -25.44 2.20 -4.28
N SER A 354 -26.64 1.91 -3.80
CA SER A 354 -27.20 2.08 -2.46
C SER A 354 -26.35 1.66 -1.25
N THR A 355 -26.51 2.36 -0.11
CA THR A 355 -27.26 1.89 1.09
C THR A 355 -27.05 2.83 2.31
N LYS A 356 -28.15 3.06 3.05
CA LYS A 356 -28.34 3.86 4.29
C LYS A 356 -27.52 3.38 5.50
N ARG A 357 -27.04 4.28 6.37
CA ARG A 357 -27.59 4.61 7.72
C ARG A 357 -26.73 5.65 8.49
N LYS A 358 -27.36 6.26 9.52
CA LYS A 358 -27.08 7.51 10.26
C LYS A 358 -26.10 7.41 11.44
N SER A 359 -25.52 8.56 11.86
CA SER A 359 -25.38 9.11 13.25
C SER A 359 -24.13 10.02 13.33
N VAL A 360 -24.20 11.36 13.46
CA VAL A 360 -24.44 12.25 14.63
C VAL A 360 -23.24 12.39 15.60
N PHE A 361 -22.64 13.59 15.58
CA PHE A 361 -21.80 14.29 16.58
C PHE A 361 -20.54 13.65 17.20
N HIS A 362 -19.37 14.27 16.96
CA HIS A 362 -18.54 14.82 18.05
C HIS A 362 -17.66 15.99 17.59
N LEU A 363 -17.65 17.03 18.42
CA LEU A 363 -16.88 18.28 18.34
C LEU A 363 -15.51 18.11 19.02
N PHE A 364 -14.56 18.99 18.66
CA PHE A 364 -13.24 19.26 19.26
C PHE A 364 -12.12 18.20 19.13
N ASN A 365 -11.09 18.52 18.33
CA ASN A 365 -9.78 19.03 18.78
C ASN A 365 -8.62 18.58 17.86
N GLY A 366 -7.60 19.44 17.71
CA GLY A 366 -6.23 19.02 17.35
C GLY A 366 -5.79 19.22 15.90
N ASN A 367 -5.00 20.27 15.68
CA ASN A 367 -4.10 20.45 14.55
C ASN A 367 -3.35 19.17 14.18
N LYS A 368 -3.43 18.75 12.92
CA LYS A 368 -2.37 18.05 12.18
C LYS A 368 -2.64 18.15 10.68
N SER A 369 -1.67 18.73 9.96
CA SER A 369 -1.63 18.74 8.50
C SER A 369 -1.55 17.29 8.03
N THR A 370 -2.60 16.81 7.35
CA THR A 370 -2.57 15.48 6.73
C THR A 370 -2.85 15.60 5.24
N SER A 371 -1.83 15.23 4.46
CA SER A 371 -1.87 14.93 3.03
C SER A 371 -3.17 14.22 2.66
N THR A 372 -3.90 14.77 1.68
CA THR A 372 -5.23 14.27 1.28
C THR A 372 -5.06 13.08 0.34
N TYR A 373 -4.61 11.95 0.86
CA TYR A 373 -4.80 10.65 0.20
C TYR A 373 -6.30 10.33 0.17
N ASN A 374 -6.80 9.91 -0.98
CA ASN A 374 -8.21 9.54 -1.18
C ASN A 374 -8.67 8.58 -0.08
N ARG A 375 -9.53 9.06 0.83
CA ARG A 375 -9.92 8.34 2.05
C ARG A 375 -10.90 7.25 1.64
N MET A 376 -10.40 6.03 1.52
CA MET A 376 -11.19 4.85 1.16
C MET A 376 -12.38 4.70 2.12
N ASN A 377 -13.50 4.19 1.60
CA ASN A 377 -14.65 3.83 2.44
C ASN A 377 -14.21 2.87 3.55
N THR A 378 -14.68 3.09 4.78
CA THR A 378 -14.16 2.40 5.98
C THR A 378 -14.28 0.89 5.86
N SER A 379 -15.36 0.39 5.25
CA SER A 379 -15.58 -1.05 5.04
C SER A 379 -14.54 -1.69 4.12
N HIS A 380 -14.19 -1.03 3.00
CA HIS A 380 -13.14 -1.56 2.12
C HIS A 380 -11.76 -1.50 2.76
N LYS A 381 -11.47 -0.51 3.62
CA LYS A 381 -10.21 -0.48 4.39
C LYS A 381 -10.07 -1.70 5.27
N VAL A 382 -11.13 -2.00 6.03
CA VAL A 382 -11.14 -3.15 6.94
C VAL A 382 -10.97 -4.43 6.14
N LEU A 383 -11.67 -4.58 5.01
CA LEU A 383 -11.51 -5.74 4.12
C LEU A 383 -10.06 -5.93 3.66
N TYR A 384 -9.37 -4.89 3.21
CA TYR A 384 -7.97 -5.02 2.76
C TYR A 384 -7.00 -5.25 3.91
N ILE A 385 -7.26 -4.69 5.09
CA ILE A 385 -6.45 -4.96 6.29
C ILE A 385 -6.57 -6.44 6.67
N LEU A 386 -7.81 -6.97 6.69
CA LEU A 386 -8.05 -8.38 6.96
C LEU A 386 -7.40 -9.27 5.90
N LEU A 387 -7.57 -8.93 4.61
CA LEU A 387 -6.93 -9.67 3.52
C LEU A 387 -5.40 -9.67 3.65
N SER A 388 -4.80 -8.53 3.98
CA SER A 388 -3.34 -8.41 4.19
C SER A 388 -2.88 -9.24 5.38
N PHE A 389 -3.66 -9.25 6.46
CA PHE A 389 -3.37 -10.05 7.64
C PHE A 389 -3.42 -11.55 7.35
N PHE A 390 -4.44 -12.03 6.63
CA PHE A 390 -4.52 -13.46 6.26
C PHE A 390 -3.39 -13.88 5.30
N ILE A 391 -3.04 -13.04 4.33
CA ILE A 391 -1.89 -13.29 3.44
C ILE A 391 -0.59 -13.35 4.25
N SER A 392 -0.38 -12.39 5.16
CA SER A 392 0.81 -12.35 6.01
C SER A 392 0.88 -13.55 6.97
N LEU A 393 -0.24 -13.94 7.55
CA LEU A 393 -0.32 -15.08 8.46
C LEU A 393 -0.01 -16.39 7.72
N GLY A 394 -0.58 -16.58 6.52
CA GLY A 394 -0.32 -17.74 5.68
C GLY A 394 1.15 -17.82 5.25
N LEU A 395 1.74 -16.68 4.83
CA LEU A 395 3.16 -16.62 4.47
C LEU A 395 4.07 -16.91 5.66
N TRP A 396 3.79 -16.30 6.82
CA TRP A 396 4.54 -16.57 8.05
C TRP A 396 4.47 -18.05 8.41
N MET A 397 3.26 -18.63 8.38
CA MET A 397 3.06 -20.04 8.72
C MET A 397 3.80 -20.98 7.77
N TYR A 398 3.75 -20.70 6.47
CA TYR A 398 4.53 -21.44 5.48
C TYR A 398 6.03 -21.40 5.77
N ILE A 399 6.58 -20.23 6.07
CA ILE A 399 8.00 -20.08 6.42
C ILE A 399 8.33 -20.88 7.68
N GLN A 400 7.46 -20.85 8.69
CA GLN A 400 7.71 -21.58 9.94
C GLN A 400 7.76 -23.09 9.77
N ILE A 401 6.86 -23.64 8.97
CA ILE A 401 6.79 -25.09 8.72
C ILE A 401 8.02 -25.57 7.95
N ASN A 402 8.48 -24.79 6.96
CA ASN A 402 9.58 -25.22 6.10
C ASN A 402 10.96 -24.96 6.70
N ASN A 403 11.17 -23.81 7.34
CA ASN A 403 12.51 -23.43 7.80
C ASN A 403 12.81 -23.95 9.21
N ASN A 404 11.81 -24.14 10.05
CA ASN A 404 11.99 -24.55 11.44
C ASN A 404 10.90 -25.56 11.89
N PRO A 405 10.78 -26.71 11.21
CA PRO A 405 9.76 -27.69 11.55
C PRO A 405 9.90 -28.20 12.99
N VAL A 406 8.80 -28.75 13.52
CA VAL A 406 8.84 -29.56 14.74
C VAL A 406 9.42 -30.91 14.36
N VAL A 407 10.51 -31.31 15.01
CA VAL A 407 11.24 -32.55 14.74
C VAL A 407 11.50 -33.32 16.03
N GLU A 408 11.87 -34.58 15.88
CA GLU A 408 12.27 -35.45 16.98
C GLU A 408 13.80 -35.57 17.01
N LYS A 409 14.39 -35.64 18.20
CA LYS A 409 15.82 -35.85 18.41
C LYS A 409 16.05 -36.82 19.57
N THR A 410 16.89 -37.82 19.33
CA THR A 410 17.34 -38.74 20.38
C THR A 410 18.64 -38.24 20.98
N LEU A 411 18.74 -38.22 22.31
CA LEU A 411 19.94 -37.86 23.06
C LEU A 411 20.27 -38.94 24.08
N SER A 412 21.54 -39.30 24.21
CA SER A 412 22.04 -40.10 25.33
C SER A 412 22.58 -39.16 26.40
N VAL A 413 21.93 -39.13 27.56
CA VAL A 413 22.19 -38.20 28.66
C VAL A 413 22.90 -38.96 29.80
N PRO A 414 24.01 -38.45 30.33
CA PRO A 414 24.69 -39.09 31.46
C PRO A 414 23.82 -39.03 32.71
N LEU A 415 23.84 -40.13 33.48
CA LEU A 415 23.08 -40.27 34.71
C LEU A 415 23.85 -39.68 35.89
N PHE A 416 23.18 -38.86 36.69
CA PHE A 416 23.69 -38.28 37.92
C PHE A 416 22.88 -38.77 39.12
N PHE A 417 23.58 -39.04 40.20
CA PHE A 417 22.99 -39.54 41.43
C PHE A 417 22.92 -38.41 42.45
N GLU A 418 21.72 -38.02 42.82
CA GLU A 418 21.52 -37.02 43.87
C GLU A 418 21.53 -37.70 45.25
N SER A 419 22.10 -37.03 46.25
CA SER A 419 22.09 -37.50 47.64
C SER A 419 22.84 -38.83 47.89
N GLU A 420 23.88 -39.14 47.11
CA GLU A 420 24.72 -40.34 47.32
C GLU A 420 25.31 -40.43 48.74
N SER A 421 25.58 -39.27 49.37
CA SER A 421 26.05 -39.19 50.76
C SER A 421 25.08 -39.77 51.78
N VAL A 422 23.78 -39.83 51.49
CA VAL A 422 22.75 -40.44 52.35
C VAL A 422 22.92 -41.95 52.41
N LEU A 423 23.39 -42.56 51.31
CA LEU A 423 23.69 -44.00 51.28
C LEU A 423 24.95 -44.30 52.08
N GLU A 424 25.98 -43.46 51.96
CA GLU A 424 27.22 -43.61 52.72
C GLU A 424 27.02 -43.45 54.23
N GLU A 425 26.20 -42.47 54.66
CA GLU A 425 25.87 -42.22 56.07
C GLU A 425 25.09 -43.38 56.70
N ASN A 426 24.24 -44.03 55.91
CA ASN A 426 23.51 -45.23 56.31
C ASN A 426 24.32 -46.53 56.18
N GLY A 427 25.59 -46.45 55.79
CA GLY A 427 26.46 -47.61 55.61
C GLY A 427 25.95 -48.57 54.54
N LEU A 428 25.48 -48.03 53.41
CA LEU A 428 24.97 -48.79 52.27
C LEU A 428 25.85 -48.55 51.04
N GLU A 429 26.05 -49.59 50.24
CA GLU A 429 26.72 -49.52 48.94
C GLU A 429 25.73 -49.94 47.84
N THR A 430 25.92 -49.39 46.64
CA THR A 430 25.05 -49.65 45.49
C THR A 430 25.79 -50.39 44.39
N ASN A 431 25.06 -51.11 43.55
CA ASN A 431 25.56 -51.66 42.31
C ASN A 431 24.51 -51.42 41.21
N PHE A 432 24.92 -50.73 40.15
CA PHE A 432 24.10 -50.46 38.97
C PHE A 432 24.99 -50.48 37.72
N ASN A 433 24.39 -50.79 36.58
CA ASN A 433 25.09 -50.97 35.29
C ASN A 433 24.61 -49.98 34.22
N TYR A 434 24.07 -48.83 34.63
CA TYR A 434 23.53 -47.81 33.74
C TYR A 434 24.38 -46.55 33.82
N GLU A 435 25.06 -46.23 32.73
CA GLU A 435 25.92 -45.03 32.62
C GLU A 435 25.18 -43.83 31.98
N SER A 436 24.12 -44.11 31.21
CA SER A 436 23.36 -43.09 30.48
C SER A 436 21.92 -43.52 30.21
N VAL A 437 21.05 -42.53 30.00
CA VAL A 437 19.65 -42.70 29.62
C VAL A 437 19.44 -42.18 28.22
N THR A 438 18.75 -42.94 27.38
CA THR A 438 18.39 -42.50 26.04
C THR A 438 17.02 -41.84 26.08
N ILE A 439 16.94 -40.59 25.63
CA ILE A 439 15.72 -39.79 25.67
C ILE A 439 15.32 -39.40 24.25
N LEU A 440 14.02 -39.47 23.95
CA LEU A 440 13.43 -38.96 22.72
C LEU A 440 12.71 -37.66 23.04
N ILE A 441 13.22 -36.56 22.51
CA ILE A 441 12.64 -35.23 22.69
C ILE A 441 12.10 -34.70 21.37
N VAL A 442 10.92 -34.07 21.44
CA VAL A 442 10.28 -33.38 20.33
C VAL A 442 10.39 -31.88 20.57
N GLY A 443 10.66 -31.11 19.53
CA GLY A 443 10.90 -29.69 19.65
C GLY A 443 11.07 -29.01 18.31
N ARG A 444 11.15 -27.68 18.31
CA ARG A 444 11.52 -26.92 17.11
C ARG A 444 12.94 -27.31 16.68
N LYS A 445 13.17 -27.50 15.39
CA LYS A 445 14.48 -27.89 14.85
C LYS A 445 15.63 -27.02 15.38
N SER A 446 15.48 -25.70 15.29
CA SER A 446 16.47 -24.74 15.81
C SER A 446 16.75 -24.86 17.31
N VAL A 447 15.77 -25.32 18.09
CA VAL A 447 15.89 -25.55 19.54
C VAL A 447 16.66 -26.85 19.77
N LEU A 448 16.24 -27.93 19.11
CA LEU A 448 16.85 -29.25 19.25
C LEU A 448 18.28 -29.30 18.71
N ASP A 449 18.60 -28.57 17.64
CA ASP A 449 19.96 -28.48 17.09
C ASP A 449 20.95 -27.86 18.10
N ASN A 450 20.49 -26.94 18.95
CA ASN A 450 21.30 -26.27 19.97
C ASN A 450 21.35 -27.00 21.32
N LEU A 451 20.61 -28.10 21.47
CA LEU A 451 20.60 -28.94 22.67
C LEU A 451 21.61 -30.08 22.54
N GLN A 452 22.57 -30.12 23.46
CA GLN A 452 23.55 -31.20 23.57
C GLN A 452 23.24 -32.10 24.77
N SER A 453 23.78 -33.33 24.77
CA SER A 453 23.65 -34.25 25.91
C SER A 453 24.11 -33.66 27.23
N ALA A 454 25.09 -32.75 27.22
CA ALA A 454 25.62 -32.08 28.41
C ALA A 454 24.67 -31.01 28.99
N ASP A 455 23.68 -30.56 28.22
CA ASP A 455 22.69 -29.57 28.68
C ASP A 455 21.52 -30.22 29.43
N MET A 456 21.38 -31.54 29.33
CA MET A 456 20.38 -32.36 29.99
C MET A 456 21.01 -33.06 31.21
N ILE A 457 20.23 -33.19 32.27
CA ILE A 457 20.63 -33.88 33.49
C ILE A 457 19.56 -34.93 33.76
N ALA A 458 19.97 -36.19 33.82
CA ALA A 458 19.13 -37.28 34.31
C ALA A 458 19.51 -37.54 35.77
N SER A 459 18.63 -37.24 36.72
CA SER A 459 18.87 -37.39 38.15
C SER A 459 18.07 -38.55 38.74
N VAL A 460 18.67 -39.27 39.68
CA VAL A 460 18.02 -40.30 40.49
C VAL A 460 18.10 -39.88 41.95
N ASP A 461 16.94 -39.79 42.60
CA ASP A 461 16.84 -39.37 44.01
C ASP A 461 16.74 -40.58 44.95
N TYR A 462 17.71 -40.69 45.87
CA TYR A 462 17.80 -41.78 46.85
C TYR A 462 17.09 -41.50 48.18
N LEU A 463 16.41 -40.37 48.35
CA LEU A 463 15.73 -40.02 49.60
C LEU A 463 14.71 -41.07 50.10
N GLN A 464 14.20 -41.93 49.22
CA GLN A 464 13.23 -42.97 49.56
C GLN A 464 13.87 -44.30 50.00
N VAL A 465 15.20 -44.42 49.95
CA VAL A 465 15.93 -45.62 50.37
C VAL A 465 16.21 -45.57 51.87
N THR A 466 15.71 -46.56 52.62
CA THR A 466 15.85 -46.63 54.08
C THR A 466 16.52 -47.91 54.58
N GLY A 467 16.84 -48.86 53.70
CA GLY A 467 17.48 -50.12 54.07
C GLY A 467 18.00 -50.91 52.87
N PRO A 468 18.63 -52.08 53.10
CA PRO A 468 19.13 -52.93 52.03
C PRO A 468 17.97 -53.64 51.32
N GLY A 469 18.06 -53.74 49.99
CA GLY A 469 16.99 -54.27 49.15
C GLY A 469 17.16 -53.93 47.68
N VAL A 470 16.20 -54.37 46.86
CA VAL A 470 16.10 -53.99 45.44
C VAL A 470 15.05 -52.89 45.32
N TYR A 471 15.46 -51.73 44.83
CA TYR A 471 14.60 -50.56 44.63
C TYR A 471 14.48 -50.24 43.14
N SER A 472 13.27 -49.92 42.69
CA SER A 472 13.03 -49.35 41.36
C SER A 472 12.80 -47.86 41.51
N ILE A 473 13.77 -47.06 41.07
CA ILE A 473 13.76 -45.61 41.28
C ILE A 473 13.51 -44.93 39.92
N PRO A 474 12.54 -44.01 39.81
CA PRO A 474 12.31 -43.25 38.59
C PRO A 474 13.48 -42.32 38.28
N ILE A 475 13.69 -42.06 37.00
CA ILE A 475 14.67 -41.09 36.52
C ILE A 475 13.95 -39.79 36.20
N ASP A 476 14.39 -38.70 36.82
CA ASP A 476 13.92 -37.36 36.50
C ASP A 476 14.85 -36.70 35.48
N ILE A 477 14.29 -36.24 34.36
CA ILE A 477 15.04 -35.50 33.34
C ILE A 477 14.79 -34.01 33.51
N SER A 478 15.86 -33.27 33.73
CA SER A 478 15.83 -31.81 33.74
C SER A 478 16.77 -31.23 32.68
N SER A 479 16.45 -30.03 32.22
CA SER A 479 17.31 -29.26 31.33
C SER A 479 17.88 -28.06 32.07
N ASN A 480 19.19 -27.86 31.96
CA ASN A 480 19.84 -26.67 32.51
C ASN A 480 19.50 -25.40 31.68
N LYS A 481 19.09 -25.58 30.43
CA LYS A 481 18.65 -24.48 29.56
C LYS A 481 17.13 -24.32 29.61
N ASN A 482 16.65 -23.08 29.71
CA ASN A 482 15.23 -22.74 29.66
C ASN A 482 14.71 -22.82 28.21
N VAL A 483 14.43 -24.04 27.75
CA VAL A 483 14.14 -24.35 26.37
C VAL A 483 12.88 -25.22 26.29
N TYR A 484 12.03 -24.94 25.32
CA TYR A 484 10.75 -25.64 25.16
C TYR A 484 10.94 -26.91 24.34
N TYR A 485 10.85 -28.07 24.99
CA TYR A 485 10.80 -29.39 24.37
C TYR A 485 9.73 -30.23 25.06
N ARG A 486 9.25 -31.27 24.38
CA ARG A 486 8.39 -32.31 24.94
C ARG A 486 9.20 -33.60 25.01
N LEU A 487 9.23 -34.24 26.17
CA LEU A 487 9.75 -35.59 26.30
C LEU A 487 8.70 -36.57 25.78
N GLU A 488 9.04 -37.33 24.74
CA GLU A 488 8.13 -38.32 24.13
C GLU A 488 8.34 -39.71 24.75
N SER A 489 9.60 -40.09 24.97
CA SER A 489 9.96 -41.33 25.65
C SER A 489 11.34 -41.24 26.29
N GLN A 490 11.58 -42.09 27.29
CA GLN A 490 12.87 -42.27 27.94
C GLN A 490 13.12 -43.77 28.14
N ASP A 491 14.35 -44.22 27.92
CA ASP A 491 14.75 -45.62 28.10
C ASP A 491 16.14 -45.68 28.77
N PRO A 492 16.26 -46.26 29.98
CA PRO A 492 15.19 -46.83 30.82
C PRO A 492 14.35 -45.77 31.56
N GLU A 493 13.08 -46.07 31.86
CA GLU A 493 12.21 -45.20 32.68
C GLU A 493 12.52 -45.24 34.18
N THR A 494 12.96 -46.40 34.66
CA THR A 494 13.30 -46.65 36.06
C THR A 494 14.56 -47.48 36.14
N ILE A 495 15.41 -47.23 37.14
CA ILE A 495 16.62 -48.02 37.37
C ILE A 495 16.39 -48.94 38.57
N SER A 496 16.72 -50.22 38.38
CA SER A 496 16.79 -51.18 39.47
C SER A 496 18.14 -51.05 40.17
N VAL A 497 18.13 -50.54 41.40
CA VAL A 497 19.33 -50.37 42.23
C VAL A 497 19.30 -51.43 43.32
N VAL A 498 20.38 -52.23 43.41
CA VAL A 498 20.58 -53.18 44.50
C VAL A 498 21.42 -52.51 45.58
N ILE A 499 20.89 -52.48 46.79
CA ILE A 499 21.47 -51.76 47.93
C ILE A 499 21.82 -52.78 49.00
N TYR A 500 23.07 -52.81 49.41
CA TYR A 500 23.61 -53.77 50.37
C TYR A 500 24.34 -53.06 51.50
N PRO A 501 24.40 -53.67 52.70
CA PRO A 501 25.17 -53.10 53.80
C PRO A 501 26.66 -53.06 53.44
N LYS A 502 27.27 -51.91 53.68
CA LYS A 502 28.70 -51.65 53.50
C LYS A 502 29.49 -52.62 54.37
N THR A 503 30.33 -53.42 53.73
CA THR A 503 31.15 -54.40 54.44
C THR A 503 32.35 -53.67 55.03
N ILE A 504 32.35 -53.44 56.35
CA ILE A 504 33.50 -52.85 57.05
C ILE A 504 34.58 -53.93 57.12
N THR A 505 35.57 -53.88 56.22
CA THR A 505 36.82 -54.67 56.35
C THR A 505 37.90 -53.88 57.05
#